data_AF-A0A9E5TGX1-F1
#
_entry.id   AF-A0A9E5TGX1-F1
#
_cell.length_a   1.000
_cell.length_b   1.000
_cell.length_c   1.000
_cell.angle_alpha   90.00
_cell.angle_beta   90.00
_cell.angle_gamma   90.00
#
_symmetry.space_group_name_H-M   'P 1'
#
loop_
_entity.id
_entity.type
_entity.pdbx_description
1 polymer ?
#
loop_
_entity_poly.entity_id
_entity_poly.type
_entity_poly.pdbx_seq_one_letter_code
_entity_poly.pdbx_strand_id
1 'polypeptide(L)'
;GLDETKALYEWEYAKQMLYTQLLRDKLNDLLSDARSLAEAADRLAQEEDAFFSMRFLLARPLLQAIVAEEPVLLLIDEIDRADPEFEAFLLEVLSDFQVSVPELGTLRAKQLPLVV
;
A
#
# COMPACT_ATOMS: atom_id res chain seq x y z
N GLY A 1 -21.05 1.29 -8.20
CA GLY A 1 -20.53 0.58 -7.03
C GLY A 1 -19.15 1.11 -6.75
N LEU A 2 -18.84 1.36 -5.48
CA LEU A 2 -17.45 1.35 -5.03
C LEU A 2 -16.88 -0.05 -5.32
N ASP A 3 -15.61 -0.12 -5.66
CA ASP A 3 -14.89 -1.36 -5.95
C ASP A 3 -13.80 -1.43 -4.86
N GLU A 4 -13.56 -2.60 -4.26
CA GLU A 4 -12.61 -2.85 -3.17
C GLU A 4 -11.28 -2.10 -3.37
N THR A 5 -10.73 -2.21 -4.58
CA THR A 5 -9.48 -1.56 -4.98
C THR A 5 -9.54 -0.03 -4.87
N LYS A 6 -10.69 0.58 -5.15
CA LYS A 6 -10.86 2.05 -5.12
C LYS A 6 -11.08 2.60 -3.73
N ALA A 7 -11.50 1.77 -2.77
CA ALA A 7 -11.78 2.20 -1.40
C ALA A 7 -10.54 2.13 -0.51
N LEU A 8 -9.59 1.24 -0.84
CA LEU A 8 -8.43 0.95 0.00
C LEU A 8 -7.15 1.68 -0.45
N TYR A 9 -6.59 1.33 -1.61
CA TYR A 9 -5.40 1.98 -2.16
C TYR A 9 -5.27 1.72 -3.66
N GLU A 10 -4.53 2.59 -4.34
CA GLU A 10 -4.13 2.38 -5.73
C GLU A 10 -2.61 2.50 -5.85
N TRP A 11 -1.97 1.58 -6.57
CA TRP A 11 -0.55 1.68 -6.87
C TRP A 11 -0.28 2.73 -7.96
N GLU A 12 0.54 3.72 -7.66
CA GLU A 12 1.01 4.73 -8.60
C GLU A 12 2.18 4.18 -9.46
N TYR A 13 1.92 3.17 -10.29
CA TYR A 13 2.96 2.52 -11.10
C TYR A 13 3.76 3.49 -11.98
N ALA A 14 3.12 4.53 -12.51
CA ALA A 14 3.80 5.55 -13.30
C ALA A 14 4.87 6.31 -12.49
N LYS A 15 4.57 6.63 -11.23
CA LYS A 15 5.49 7.28 -10.29
C LYS A 15 6.62 6.33 -9.88
N GLN A 16 6.29 5.05 -9.64
CA GLN A 16 7.28 4.01 -9.35
C GLN A 16 8.26 3.82 -10.52
N MET A 17 7.76 3.72 -11.75
CA MET A 17 8.59 3.63 -12.96
C MET A 17 9.50 4.84 -13.13
N LEU A 18 8.97 6.07 -12.94
CA LEU A 18 9.77 7.29 -13.00
C LEU A 18 10.87 7.28 -11.92
N TYR A 19 10.55 6.86 -10.70
CA TYR A 19 11.51 6.76 -9.61
C TYR A 19 12.62 5.76 -9.91
N THR A 20 12.29 4.58 -10.44
CA THR A 20 13.26 3.58 -10.91
C THR A 20 14.15 4.13 -12.03
N GLN A 21 13.61 4.94 -12.94
CA GLN A 21 14.40 5.59 -13.99
C GLN A 21 15.39 6.62 -13.42
N LEU A 22 14.96 7.43 -12.45
CA LEU A 22 15.83 8.41 -11.78
C LEU A 22 16.94 7.75 -10.96
N LEU A 23 16.67 6.56 -10.40
CA LEU A 23 17.65 5.79 -9.64
C LEU A 23 18.55 4.91 -10.50
N ARG A 24 18.34 4.83 -11.82
CA ARG A 24 19.08 3.94 -12.73
C ARG A 24 20.59 3.99 -12.52
N ASP A 25 21.16 5.19 -12.43
CA ASP A 25 22.62 5.35 -12.32
C ASP A 25 23.12 4.82 -10.96
N LYS A 26 22.40 5.10 -9.87
CA LYS A 26 22.72 4.53 -8.55
C LYS A 26 22.56 3.01 -8.49
N LEU A 27 21.55 2.48 -9.18
CA LEU A 27 21.34 1.03 -9.28
C LEU A 27 22.46 0.38 -10.07
N ASN A 28 22.93 0.99 -11.15
CA ASN A 28 24.10 0.51 -11.89
C ASN A 28 25.35 0.48 -10.99
N ASP A 29 25.57 1.52 -10.17
CA ASP A 29 26.69 1.55 -9.23
C ASP A 29 26.59 0.43 -8.17
N LEU A 30 25.40 0.22 -7.59
CA LEU A 30 25.15 -0.85 -6.61
C LEU A 30 25.36 -2.26 -7.19
N LEU A 31 25.00 -2.44 -8.46
CA LEU A 31 25.08 -3.72 -9.16
C LEU A 31 26.43 -3.95 -9.86
N SER A 32 27.31 -2.95 -9.90
CA SER A 32 28.58 -2.99 -10.63
C SER A 32 29.52 -4.13 -10.18
N ASP A 33 29.48 -4.49 -8.90
CA ASP A 33 30.28 -5.57 -8.31
C ASP A 33 29.62 -6.96 -8.38
N ALA A 34 28.40 -7.06 -8.89
CA ALA A 34 27.70 -8.34 -8.99
C ALA A 34 28.33 -9.21 -10.09
N ARG A 35 28.68 -10.45 -9.75
CA ARG A 35 29.39 -11.37 -10.67
C ARG A 35 28.43 -12.20 -11.52
N SER A 36 27.15 -12.17 -11.19
CA SER A 36 26.10 -12.90 -11.89
C SER A 36 24.75 -12.17 -11.81
N LEU A 37 23.85 -12.51 -12.73
CA LEU A 37 22.46 -12.03 -12.72
C LEU A 37 21.72 -12.38 -11.42
N ALA A 38 22.00 -13.55 -10.85
CA ALA A 38 21.40 -13.98 -9.58
C ALA A 38 21.86 -13.08 -8.41
N GLU A 39 23.17 -12.81 -8.31
CA GLU A 39 23.71 -11.92 -7.28
C GLU A 39 23.18 -10.48 -7.43
N ALA A 40 23.04 -10.00 -8.66
CA ALA A 40 22.42 -8.70 -8.93
C ALA A 40 20.95 -8.65 -8.50
N ALA A 41 20.18 -9.72 -8.77
CA ALA A 41 18.79 -9.83 -8.35
C ALA A 41 18.66 -9.88 -6.82
N ASP A 42 19.50 -10.66 -6.14
CA ASP A 42 19.49 -10.75 -4.67
C ASP A 42 19.81 -9.40 -4.01
N ARG A 43 20.78 -8.66 -4.54
CA ARG A 43 21.10 -7.30 -4.05
C ARG A 43 19.96 -6.31 -4.30
N LEU A 44 19.29 -6.40 -5.45
CA LEU A 44 18.14 -5.56 -5.74
C LEU A 44 16.95 -5.88 -4.83
N ALA A 45 16.73 -7.16 -4.51
CA ALA A 45 15.70 -7.60 -3.59
C ALA A 45 15.93 -7.08 -2.15
N GLN A 46 17.18 -6.88 -1.73
CA GLN A 46 17.48 -6.22 -0.45
C GLN A 46 17.04 -4.75 -0.41
N GLU A 47 16.80 -4.14 -1.56
CA GLU A 47 16.29 -2.77 -1.70
C GLU A 47 14.78 -2.76 -2.02
N GLU A 48 14.03 -3.84 -1.73
CA GLU A 48 12.59 -3.95 -1.99
C GLU A 48 11.81 -2.73 -1.48
N ASP A 49 12.11 -2.23 -0.28
CA ASP A 49 11.48 -1.04 0.31
C ASP A 49 11.65 0.25 -0.54
N ALA A 50 12.71 0.31 -1.36
CA ALA A 50 12.94 1.42 -2.27
C ALA A 50 11.95 1.43 -3.44
N PHE A 51 11.39 0.26 -3.79
CA PHE A 51 10.49 0.06 -4.92
C PHE A 51 9.04 -0.21 -4.50
N PHE A 52 8.83 -0.90 -3.38
CA PHE A 52 7.53 -1.22 -2.81
C PHE A 52 7.43 -0.58 -1.44
N SER A 53 6.86 0.62 -1.40
CA SER A 53 6.57 1.30 -0.15
C SER A 53 5.36 2.21 -0.28
N MET A 54 4.84 2.65 0.87
CA MET A 54 3.72 3.58 0.98
C MET A 54 3.87 4.84 0.09
N ARG A 55 5.09 5.21 -0.32
CA ARG A 55 5.34 6.35 -1.21
C ARG A 55 4.73 6.20 -2.60
N PHE A 56 4.47 4.97 -3.04
CA PHE A 56 3.85 4.66 -4.34
C PHE A 56 2.42 4.17 -4.18
N LEU A 57 1.86 4.21 -2.97
CA LEU A 57 0.46 3.95 -2.73
C LEU A 57 -0.30 5.25 -2.63
N LEU A 58 -1.26 5.43 -3.53
CA LEU A 58 -2.31 6.40 -3.36
C LEU A 58 -3.30 5.83 -2.33
N ALA A 59 -3.12 6.19 -1.07
CA ALA A 59 -4.03 5.80 0.00
C ALA A 59 -5.42 6.38 -0.27
N ARG A 60 -6.43 5.50 -0.29
CA ARG A 60 -7.85 5.86 -0.38
C ARG A 60 -8.44 5.97 1.03
N PRO A 61 -9.70 6.41 1.21
CA PRO A 61 -10.23 6.79 2.53
C PRO A 61 -10.04 5.73 3.62
N LEU A 62 -10.19 4.44 3.32
CA LEU A 62 -9.98 3.37 4.31
C LEU A 62 -8.51 3.29 4.76
N LEU A 63 -7.57 3.19 3.82
CA LEU A 63 -6.15 3.13 4.17
C LEU A 63 -5.70 4.42 4.85
N GLN A 64 -6.17 5.58 4.39
CA GLN A 64 -5.90 6.87 5.02
C GLN A 64 -6.32 6.88 6.49
N ALA A 65 -7.52 6.36 6.79
CA ALA A 65 -7.99 6.29 8.16
C ALA A 65 -7.14 5.37 9.04
N ILE A 66 -6.70 4.24 8.50
CA ILE A 66 -5.84 3.28 9.21
C ILE A 66 -4.46 3.89 9.50
N VAL A 67 -3.80 4.50 8.51
CA VAL A 67 -2.43 5.02 8.70
C VAL A 67 -2.37 6.42 9.29
N ALA A 68 -3.53 7.02 9.61
CA ALA A 68 -3.63 8.36 10.17
C ALA A 68 -2.89 8.47 11.51
N GLU A 69 -2.08 9.52 11.65
CA GLU A 69 -1.37 9.81 12.90
C GLU A 69 -2.27 10.55 13.90
N GLU A 70 -3.29 11.24 13.39
CA GLU A 70 -4.28 11.98 14.18
C GLU A 70 -5.59 11.18 14.27
N PRO A 71 -6.41 11.39 15.31
CA PRO A 71 -7.74 10.81 15.39
C PRO A 71 -8.63 11.26 14.22
N VAL A 72 -9.29 10.31 13.58
CA VAL A 72 -10.13 10.55 12.40
C VAL A 72 -11.53 9.94 12.58
N LEU A 73 -12.49 10.51 11.84
CA LEU A 73 -13.85 10.01 11.73
C LEU A 73 -14.06 9.39 10.34
N LEU A 74 -14.38 8.09 10.31
CA LEU A 74 -14.73 7.36 9.10
C LEU A 74 -16.26 7.27 9.01
N LEU A 75 -16.84 8.04 8.08
CA LEU A 75 -18.27 8.03 7.80
C LEU A 75 -18.55 7.00 6.71
N ILE A 76 -19.41 6.02 7.00
CA ILE A 76 -19.80 4.96 6.08
C ILE A 76 -21.30 5.07 5.86
N ASP A 77 -21.71 5.29 4.61
CA ASP A 77 -23.11 5.39 4.23
C ASP A 77 -23.42 4.40 3.10
N GLU A 78 -24.70 4.05 2.96
CA GLU A 78 -25.23 3.17 1.92
C GLU A 78 -24.50 1.81 1.79
N ILE A 79 -24.07 1.23 2.92
CA ILE A 79 -23.41 -0.10 2.94
C ILE A 79 -24.32 -1.19 2.34
N ASP A 80 -25.64 -1.03 2.46
CA ASP A 80 -26.65 -1.92 1.87
C ASP A 80 -26.65 -1.95 0.34
N ARG A 81 -25.98 -0.98 -0.30
CA ARG A 81 -25.81 -0.89 -1.76
C ARG A 81 -24.44 -1.36 -2.23
N ALA A 82 -23.54 -1.70 -1.32
CA ALA A 82 -22.26 -2.28 -1.67
C ALA A 82 -22.42 -3.69 -2.26
N ASP A 83 -21.46 -4.11 -3.05
CA ASP A 83 -21.30 -5.52 -3.36
C ASP A 83 -20.89 -6.31 -2.11
N PRO A 84 -21.31 -7.59 -2.00
CA PRO A 84 -21.01 -8.43 -0.83
C PRO A 84 -19.51 -8.57 -0.55
N GLU A 85 -18.67 -8.55 -1.58
CA GLU A 85 -17.22 -8.64 -1.48
C GLU A 85 -16.66 -7.42 -0.73
N PHE A 86 -17.06 -6.21 -1.12
CA PHE A 86 -16.69 -4.98 -0.42
C PHE A 86 -17.21 -4.94 1.02
N GLU A 87 -18.46 -5.38 1.25
CA GLU A 87 -19.02 -5.43 2.61
C GLU A 87 -18.20 -6.35 3.52
N ALA A 88 -17.88 -7.56 3.06
CA ALA A 88 -17.05 -8.50 3.82
C ALA A 88 -15.65 -7.94 4.10
N PHE A 89 -15.03 -7.33 3.09
CA PHE A 89 -13.73 -6.66 3.22
C PHE A 89 -13.79 -5.51 4.25
N LEU A 90 -14.80 -4.66 4.17
CA LEU A 90 -14.97 -3.55 5.11
C LEU A 90 -15.13 -4.05 6.54
N LEU A 91 -15.95 -5.09 6.76
CA LEU A 91 -16.12 -5.70 8.08
C LEU A 91 -14.82 -6.33 8.59
N GLU A 92 -14.02 -6.95 7.72
CA GLU A 92 -12.68 -7.44 8.07
C GLU A 92 -11.78 -6.31 8.56
N VAL A 93 -11.68 -5.21 7.80
CA VAL A 93 -10.88 -4.04 8.19
C VAL A 93 -11.36 -3.46 9.52
N LEU A 94 -12.66 -3.33 9.71
CA LEU A 94 -13.25 -2.76 10.92
C LEU A 94 -13.14 -3.67 12.15
N SER A 95 -12.94 -4.98 11.96
CA SER A 95 -12.81 -5.94 13.07
C SER A 95 -11.50 -5.75 13.85
N ASP A 96 -10.39 -5.59 13.14
CA ASP A 96 -9.03 -5.53 13.70
C ASP A 96 -8.36 -4.17 13.48
N PHE A 97 -9.03 -3.24 12.80
CA PHE A 97 -8.49 -1.94 12.36
C PHE A 97 -7.11 -2.10 11.71
N GLN A 98 -7.04 -3.04 10.77
CA GLN A 98 -5.82 -3.35 10.03
C GLN A 98 -6.15 -3.66 8.58
N VAL A 99 -5.14 -3.51 7.72
CA VAL A 99 -5.24 -3.77 6.28
C VAL A 99 -4.01 -4.56 5.86
N SER A 100 -4.22 -5.65 5.13
CA SER A 100 -3.12 -6.42 4.54
C SER A 100 -2.83 -5.92 3.12
N VAL A 101 -1.59 -5.50 2.88
CA VAL A 101 -1.07 -5.14 1.56
C VAL A 101 -0.03 -6.19 1.19
N PRO A 102 -0.19 -6.94 0.08
CA PRO A 102 0.70 -8.06 -0.24
C PRO A 102 2.19 -7.71 -0.20
N GLU A 103 2.56 -6.55 -0.73
CA GLU A 103 3.96 -6.10 -0.82
C GLU A 103 4.46 -5.39 0.44
N LEU A 104 3.56 -4.87 1.30
CA LEU A 104 3.94 -4.10 2.50
C LEU A 104 3.64 -4.82 3.82
N GLY A 105 3.03 -6.00 3.74
CA GLY A 105 2.50 -6.72 4.89
C GLY A 105 1.26 -6.07 5.49
N THR A 106 0.98 -6.38 6.75
CA THR A 106 -0.21 -5.90 7.46
C THR A 106 0.05 -4.55 8.14
N LEU A 107 -0.69 -3.55 7.72
CA LEU A 107 -0.70 -2.21 8.29
C LEU A 107 -1.79 -2.13 9.36
N ARG A 108 -1.40 -1.87 10.61
CA ARG A 108 -2.33 -1.67 11.74
C ARG A 108 -2.58 -0.20 11.99
N ALA A 109 -3.78 0.12 12.48
CA ALA A 109 -4.16 1.48 12.77
C ALA A 109 -3.26 2.09 13.86
N LYS A 110 -2.71 3.28 13.59
CA LYS A 110 -1.92 4.02 14.59
C LYS A 110 -2.81 4.65 15.65
N GLN A 111 -3.98 5.13 15.23
CA GLN A 111 -5.07 5.64 16.06
C GLN A 111 -6.35 4.93 15.62
N LEU A 112 -7.17 4.45 16.55
CA LEU A 112 -8.44 3.81 16.22
C LEU A 112 -9.41 4.87 15.65
N PRO A 113 -9.84 4.75 14.37
CA PRO A 113 -10.84 5.64 13.81
C PRO A 113 -12.16 5.52 14.56
N LEU A 114 -12.83 6.65 14.78
CA LEU A 114 -14.24 6.63 15.13
C LEU A 114 -15.02 6.30 13.86
N VAL A 115 -15.93 5.33 13.93
CA VAL A 115 -16.71 4.86 12.78
C VAL A 115 -18.18 5.17 13.03
N VAL A 116 -18.84 5.81 12.05
CA VAL A 116 -20.26 6.21 12.12
C VAL A 116 -20.94 5.84 10.82
#